data_AF-A0A4P9XMK9-F1
#
_entry.id   AF-A0A4P9XMK9-F1
#
_cell.length_a   1.000
_cell.length_b   1.000
_cell.length_c   1.000
_cell.angle_alpha   90.00
_cell.angle_beta   90.00
_cell.angle_gamma   90.00
#
_symmetry.space_group_name_H-M   'P 1'
#
loop_
_entity.id
_entity.type
_entity.pdbx_description
1 polymer ?
#
loop_
_entity_poly.entity_id
_entity_poly.type
_entity_poly.pdbx_seq_one_letter_code
_entity_poly.pdbx_strand_id
1 'polypeptide(L)'
;GVKIGIIDSGIDYKHAKLGGCFGPGCFVTHGYDFVGDAYTGRNRAQPDPDPMDECNGHGTHVAGLAVYGRLRQGISSIGAYRVLGCAGSTSLSVLVRAM
;
A
#
# COMPACT_ATOMS: atom_id res chain seq x y z
N GLY A 1 3.76 18.95 -3.32
CA GLY A 1 3.16 18.31 -4.50
C GLY A 1 1.92 17.55 -4.10
N VAL A 2 1.30 16.85 -5.05
CA VAL A 2 0.18 15.93 -4.80
C VAL A 2 0.67 14.73 -3.98
N LYS A 3 -0.18 14.23 -3.09
CA LYS A 3 0.04 13.00 -2.31
C LYS A 3 -1.12 12.05 -2.57
N ILE A 4 -0.84 10.76 -2.72
CA ILE A 4 -1.86 9.74 -3.02
C ILE A 4 -1.79 8.65 -1.94
N GLY A 5 -2.92 8.30 -1.34
CA GLY A 5 -3.04 7.11 -0.50
C GLY A 5 -3.55 5.93 -1.32
N ILE A 6 -2.87 4.80 -1.27
CA ILE A 6 -3.28 3.55 -1.92
C ILE A 6 -3.77 2.61 -0.82
N ILE A 7 -5.06 2.25 -0.88
CA ILE A 7 -5.70 1.30 0.05
C ILE A 7 -5.92 -0.01 -0.72
N ASP A 8 -5.05 -1.01 -0.51
CA ASP A 8 -5.01 -2.23 -1.34
C ASP A 8 -4.30 -3.40 -0.61
N SER A 9 -3.62 -4.31 -1.32
CA SER A 9 -2.83 -5.44 -0.82
C SER A 9 -1.46 -5.07 -0.27
N GLY A 10 -1.14 -3.78 -0.18
CA GLY A 10 0.19 -3.27 0.11
C GLY A 10 0.90 -2.74 -1.12
N ILE A 11 2.16 -2.35 -0.97
CA ILE A 11 3.02 -1.90 -2.08
C ILE A 11 4.41 -2.51 -1.89
N ASP A 12 4.96 -3.12 -2.95
CA ASP A 12 6.40 -3.36 -3.04
C ASP A 12 7.13 -2.03 -3.20
N TYR A 13 7.42 -1.40 -2.07
CA TYR A 13 8.14 -0.14 -2.00
C TYR A 13 9.63 -0.30 -2.37
N LYS A 14 10.14 -1.53 -2.48
CA LYS A 14 11.49 -1.80 -2.99
C LYS A 14 11.53 -1.79 -4.52
N HIS A 15 10.38 -1.77 -5.20
CA HIS A 15 10.31 -1.64 -6.65
C HIS A 15 10.98 -0.33 -7.11
N ALA A 16 11.94 -0.43 -8.03
CA ALA A 16 12.78 0.71 -8.44
C ALA A 16 11.97 1.90 -9.00
N LYS A 17 10.84 1.63 -9.67
CA LYS A 17 9.94 2.68 -10.18
C LYS A 17 9.11 3.38 -9.10
N LEU A 18 9.02 2.79 -7.91
CA LEU A 18 8.32 3.34 -6.74
C LEU A 18 9.28 3.92 -5.69
N GLY A 19 10.57 4.07 -6.03
CA GLY A 19 11.55 4.76 -5.19
C GLY A 19 12.50 3.84 -4.44
N GLY A 20 12.23 2.54 -4.36
CA GLY A 20 13.17 1.55 -3.83
C GLY A 20 13.36 1.56 -2.31
N CYS A 21 12.53 2.28 -1.56
CA CYS A 21 12.58 2.33 -0.11
C CYS A 21 11.23 2.76 0.50
N PHE A 22 11.10 2.60 1.82
CA PHE A 22 9.91 2.98 2.60
C PHE A 22 10.28 3.92 3.75
N GLY A 23 9.42 4.90 4.00
CA GLY A 23 9.53 5.82 5.14
C GLY A 23 10.08 7.21 4.78
N PRO A 24 10.56 7.97 5.78
CA PRO A 24 11.03 9.34 5.57
C PRO A 24 12.12 9.43 4.48
N GLY A 25 11.91 10.32 3.51
CA GLY A 25 12.83 10.49 2.37
C GLY A 25 12.55 9.57 1.16
N CYS A 26 11.66 8.58 1.32
CA CYS A 26 11.25 7.69 0.24
C CYS A 26 10.01 8.21 -0.50
N PHE A 27 9.81 7.73 -1.73
CA PHE A 27 8.62 8.07 -2.50
C PHE A 27 7.35 7.40 -1.93
N VAL A 28 7.45 6.15 -1.46
CA VAL A 28 6.48 5.55 -0.54
C VAL A 28 6.84 6.03 0.88
N THR A 29 6.25 7.14 1.29
CA THR A 29 6.72 7.87 2.49
C THR A 29 6.04 7.42 3.78
N HIS A 30 4.79 6.96 3.69
CA HIS A 30 3.97 6.57 4.84
C HIS A 30 3.21 5.29 4.52
N GLY A 31 2.74 4.60 5.54
CA GLY A 31 1.89 3.46 5.36
C GLY A 31 1.72 2.64 6.63
N TYR A 32 0.81 1.69 6.57
CA TYR A 32 0.49 0.79 7.67
C TYR A 32 -0.22 -0.45 7.14
N ASP A 33 0.06 -1.61 7.74
CA ASP A 33 -0.70 -2.83 7.50
C ASP A 33 -1.78 -2.99 8.58
N PHE A 34 -3.05 -2.94 8.14
CA PHE A 34 -4.20 -3.08 9.04
C PHE A 34 -4.62 -4.53 9.25
N VAL A 35 -4.00 -5.48 8.55
CA VAL A 35 -4.47 -6.87 8.48
C VAL A 35 -3.39 -7.90 8.77
N GLY A 36 -2.14 -7.60 8.46
CA GLY A 36 -0.98 -8.47 8.63
C GLY A 36 -0.82 -9.49 7.51
N ASP A 37 0.37 -10.06 7.44
CA ASP A 37 0.84 -10.94 6.36
C ASP A 37 -0.02 -12.18 6.11
N ALA A 38 -0.50 -12.79 7.19
CA ALA A 38 -1.29 -14.02 7.14
C ALA A 38 -2.79 -13.77 6.95
N TYR A 39 -3.22 -12.57 6.58
CA TYR A 39 -4.64 -12.26 6.46
C TYR A 39 -5.30 -12.97 5.26
N THR A 40 -6.50 -13.48 5.49
CA THR A 40 -7.29 -14.25 4.51
C THR A 40 -8.65 -13.62 4.24
N GLY A 41 -8.96 -12.47 4.86
CA GLY A 41 -10.29 -11.87 4.88
C GLY A 41 -11.25 -12.48 5.91
N ARG A 42 -10.90 -13.64 6.50
CA ARG A 42 -11.75 -14.38 7.43
C ARG A 42 -11.14 -14.56 8.82
N ASN A 43 -9.82 -14.63 8.91
CA ASN A 43 -9.10 -14.72 10.18
C ASN A 43 -9.01 -13.35 10.86
N ARG A 44 -8.59 -13.36 12.13
CA ARG A 44 -8.33 -12.15 12.89
C ARG A 44 -7.15 -11.39 12.27
N ALA A 45 -7.36 -10.09 11.99
CA ALA A 45 -6.31 -9.18 11.57
C ALA A 45 -5.20 -9.06 12.63
N GLN A 46 -3.95 -8.99 12.17
CA GLN A 46 -2.75 -8.78 12.97
C GLN A 46 -1.99 -7.58 12.42
N PRO A 47 -2.41 -6.34 12.75
CA PRO A 47 -1.84 -5.13 12.17
C PRO A 47 -0.39 -4.91 12.58
N ASP A 48 0.38 -4.30 11.69
CA ASP A 48 1.79 -4.00 11.88
C ASP A 48 2.22 -2.79 11.00
N PRO A 49 3.42 -2.22 11.21
CA PRO A 49 3.83 -1.01 10.51
C PRO A 49 4.39 -1.23 9.10
N ASP A 50 4.45 -2.46 8.58
CA ASP A 50 5.05 -2.79 7.28
C ASP A 50 3.97 -3.08 6.21
N PRO A 51 3.62 -2.11 5.34
CA PRO A 51 2.59 -2.28 4.32
C PRO A 51 3.12 -2.96 3.04
N MET A 52 4.11 -3.84 3.16
CA MET A 52 4.70 -4.55 2.04
C MET A 52 3.63 -5.38 1.32
N ASP A 53 3.66 -5.38 -0.02
CA ASP A 53 2.87 -6.33 -0.80
C ASP A 53 3.58 -7.69 -0.79
N GLU A 54 3.17 -8.58 0.11
CA GLU A 54 3.73 -9.93 0.22
C GLU A 54 3.01 -10.97 -0.64
N CYS A 55 2.08 -10.53 -1.49
CA CYS A 55 1.14 -11.40 -2.17
C CYS A 55 1.49 -11.54 -3.66
N ASN A 56 0.73 -10.85 -4.50
CA ASN A 56 0.74 -10.98 -5.95
C ASN A 56 1.00 -9.64 -6.66
N GLY A 57 1.25 -8.57 -5.90
CA GLY A 57 1.60 -7.27 -6.49
C GLY A 57 0.40 -6.45 -6.95
N HIS A 58 -0.83 -6.76 -6.53
CA HIS A 58 -2.02 -6.03 -6.98
C HIS A 58 -1.95 -4.54 -6.59
N GLY A 59 -1.71 -4.23 -5.32
CA GLY A 59 -1.55 -2.87 -4.83
C GLY A 59 -0.32 -2.17 -5.41
N THR A 60 0.76 -2.93 -5.66
CA THR A 60 1.94 -2.44 -6.37
C THR A 60 1.61 -2.00 -7.81
N HIS A 61 0.81 -2.79 -8.53
CA HIS A 61 0.35 -2.48 -9.88
C HIS A 61 -0.57 -1.25 -9.89
N VAL A 62 -1.55 -1.19 -8.97
CA VAL A 62 -2.42 -0.02 -8.77
C VAL A 62 -1.60 1.24 -8.49
N ALA A 63 -0.62 1.15 -7.59
CA ALA A 63 0.29 2.26 -7.28
C ALA A 63 1.05 2.73 -8.52
N GLY A 64 1.59 1.80 -9.32
CA GLY A 64 2.27 2.11 -10.57
C GLY A 64 1.41 2.89 -11.58
N LEU A 65 0.14 2.51 -11.71
CA LEU A 65 -0.82 3.24 -12.55
C LEU A 65 -1.12 4.63 -11.98
N ALA A 66 -1.35 4.73 -10.67
CA ALA A 66 -1.66 6.00 -10.00
C ALA A 66 -0.54 7.04 -10.13
N VAL A 67 0.72 6.58 -10.24
CA VAL A 67 1.89 7.47 -10.37
C VAL A 67 2.44 7.56 -11.79
N TYR A 68 1.72 7.03 -12.79
CA TYR A 68 2.13 7.13 -14.17
C TYR A 68 2.17 8.60 -14.62
N GLY A 69 3.36 9.08 -14.99
CA GLY A 69 3.57 10.49 -15.32
C GLY A 69 3.77 11.42 -14.12
N ARG A 70 4.17 10.88 -12.95
CA ARG A 70 4.30 11.61 -11.67
C ARG A 70 4.93 12.99 -11.73
N LEU A 71 5.97 13.19 -12.56
CA LEU A 71 6.67 14.48 -12.68
C LEU A 71 5.76 15.55 -13.29
N ARG A 72 4.99 15.20 -14.33
CA ARG A 72 4.07 16.12 -15.01
C ARG A 72 2.85 16.44 -14.14
N GLN A 73 2.43 15.52 -13.30
CA GLN A 73 1.29 15.64 -12.40
C GLN A 73 1.65 16.25 -11.03
N GLY A 74 2.94 16.50 -10.76
CA GLY A 74 3.40 17.03 -9.49
C GLY A 74 3.21 16.08 -8.30
N ILE A 75 3.12 14.77 -8.53
CA ILE A 75 2.99 13.76 -7.48
C ILE A 75 4.31 13.65 -6.74
N SER A 76 4.27 13.96 -5.45
CA SER A 76 5.45 14.08 -4.59
C SER A 76 5.67 12.88 -3.69
N SER A 77 4.63 12.15 -3.32
CA SER A 77 4.72 10.94 -2.50
C SER A 77 3.44 10.11 -2.59
N ILE A 78 3.56 8.84 -2.24
CA ILE A 78 2.41 7.96 -2.02
C ILE A 78 2.47 7.35 -0.62
N GLY A 79 1.30 6.98 -0.09
CA GLY A 79 1.14 6.19 1.12
C GLY A 79 0.60 4.79 0.81
N ALA A 80 1.11 3.77 1.49
CA ALA A 80 0.70 2.37 1.33
C ALA A 80 -0.14 1.92 2.53
N TYR A 81 -1.42 1.63 2.33
CA TYR A 81 -2.32 1.17 3.39
C TYR A 81 -2.84 -0.21 3.02
N ARG A 82 -2.27 -1.23 3.66
CA ARG A 82 -2.61 -2.63 3.36
C ARG A 82 -3.85 -3.02 4.16
N VAL A 83 -4.89 -3.42 3.43
CA VAL A 83 -6.17 -3.89 3.98
C VAL A 83 -6.59 -5.24 3.40
N LEU A 84 -5.92 -5.71 2.35
CA LEU A 84 -6.19 -6.98 1.69
C LEU A 84 -5.07 -7.97 2.00
N GLY A 85 -5.45 -9.22 2.24
CA GLY A 85 -4.53 -10.35 2.17
C GLY A 85 -4.48 -10.96 0.76
N CYS A 86 -3.73 -12.05 0.58
CA CYS A 86 -3.49 -12.61 -0.77
C CYS A 86 -4.74 -13.18 -1.45
N ALA A 87 -5.80 -13.45 -0.68
CA ALA A 87 -7.11 -13.84 -1.20
C ALA A 87 -7.94 -12.66 -1.75
N GLY A 88 -7.46 -11.41 -1.60
CA GLY A 88 -8.12 -10.21 -2.12
C GLY A 88 -9.41 -9.81 -1.40
N SER A 89 -9.65 -10.30 -0.18
CA SER A 89 -10.85 -9.99 0.60
C SER A 89 -10.51 -9.30 1.93
N THR A 90 -11.42 -8.44 2.37
CA THR A 90 -11.33 -7.71 3.65
C THR A 90 -12.70 -7.39 4.21
N SER A 91 -12.75 -6.94 5.47
CA SER A 91 -13.97 -6.47 6.11
C SER A 91 -14.13 -4.95 5.96
N LEU A 92 -15.38 -4.47 5.95
CA LEU A 92 -15.67 -3.04 5.95
C LEU A 92 -15.02 -2.32 7.15
N SER A 93 -14.96 -2.99 8.31
CA SER A 93 -14.36 -2.42 9.52
C SER A 93 -12.86 -2.14 9.38
N VAL A 94 -12.14 -2.98 8.62
CA VAL A 94 -10.73 -2.77 8.30
C VAL A 94 -10.61 -1.64 7.27
N LEU A 95 -11.43 -1.66 6.23
CA LEU A 95 -11.39 -0.64 5.18
C LEU A 95 -11.60 0.77 5.73
N VAL A 96 -12.57 0.95 6.64
CA VAL A 96 -12.86 2.24 7.28
C VAL A 96 -11.71 2.72 8.17
N ARG A 97 -10.89 1.83 8.74
CA ARG A 97 -9.71 2.23 9.54
C ARG A 97 -8.57 2.82 8.71
N ALA A 98 -8.55 2.55 7.40
CA ALA A 98 -7.50 2.99 6.50
C ALA A 98 -7.78 4.33 5.80
N MET A 99 -8.98 4.90 5.97
CA MET A 99 -9.41 6.19 5.42
C MET A 99 -9.28 7.31 6.44
#